data_AF-A0A125W4V2-F1
#
_entry.id   AF-A0A125W4V2-F1
#
_cell.length_a   1.000
_cell.length_b   1.000
_cell.length_c   1.000
_cell.angle_alpha   90.00
_cell.angle_beta   90.00
_cell.angle_gamma   90.00
#
_symmetry.space_group_name_H-M   'P 1'
#
loop_
_entity.id
_entity.type
_entity.pdbx_description
1 polymer ?
#
loop_
_entity_poly.entity_id
_entity_poly.type
_entity_poly.pdbx_seq_one_letter_code
_entity_poly.pdbx_strand_id
1 'polypeptide(L)' 'MSLKPNYLEERICLNVLANSVENAQACYEAAEGHVVLGVLSKNYETDEAAIDDMKKYQAATNNALSVG' A
#
# COMPACT_ATOMS: atom_id res chain seq x y z
N MET A 1 -12.21 0.98 -6.21
CA MET A 1 -11.13 0.53 -5.30
C MET A 1 -11.59 -0.73 -4.61
N SER A 2 -10.79 -1.80 -4.62
CA SER A 2 -11.09 -3.02 -3.86
C SER A 2 -10.83 -2.80 -2.37
N LEU A 3 -11.59 -3.47 -1.50
CA LEU A 3 -11.34 -3.53 -0.04
C LEU A 3 -10.73 -4.87 0.39
N LYS A 4 -10.46 -5.76 -0.56
CA LYS A 4 -9.82 -7.06 -0.33
C LYS A 4 -8.42 -7.05 -0.96
N PRO A 5 -7.39 -7.55 -0.25
CA PRO A 5 -6.08 -7.80 -0.87
C PRO A 5 -6.22 -8.69 -2.10
N ASN A 6 -5.37 -8.46 -3.09
CA ASN A 6 -5.33 -9.26 -4.31
C ASN A 6 -4.44 -10.49 -4.07
N TYR A 7 -5.04 -11.62 -3.70
CA TYR A 7 -4.30 -12.84 -3.43
C TYR A 7 -3.94 -13.57 -4.73
N LEU A 8 -2.67 -13.94 -4.89
CA LEU A 8 -2.22 -14.86 -5.92
C LEU A 8 -2.86 -16.24 -5.66
N GLU A 9 -3.59 -16.73 -6.67
CA GLU A 9 -4.31 -18.01 -6.61
C GLU A 9 -5.21 -18.16 -5.37
N GLU A 10 -5.80 -17.06 -4.88
CA GLU A 10 -6.62 -17.05 -3.65
C GLU A 10 -5.87 -17.53 -2.38
N ARG A 11 -4.52 -17.46 -2.37
CA ARG A 11 -3.72 -17.99 -1.25
C ARG A 11 -2.68 -17.04 -0.68
N ILE A 12 -1.89 -16.37 -1.52
CA ILE A 12 -0.70 -15.62 -1.05
C ILE A 12 -0.81 -14.16 -1.45
N CYS A 13 -0.53 -13.26 -0.51
CA CYS A 13 -0.37 -11.83 -0.77
C CYS A 13 0.80 -11.34 0.07
N LEU A 14 1.77 -10.66 -0.57
CA LEU A 14 2.93 -10.12 0.13
C LEU A 14 2.53 -8.90 0.98
N ASN A 15 3.27 -8.64 2.05
CA ASN A 15 3.21 -7.37 2.77
C ASN A 15 4.63 -6.85 2.95
N VAL A 16 4.93 -5.71 2.33
CA VAL A 16 6.27 -5.09 2.34
C VAL A 16 6.14 -3.59 2.56
N LEU A 17 7.12 -2.99 3.22
CA LEU A 17 7.12 -1.54 3.46
C LEU A 17 7.45 -0.76 2.18
N ALA A 18 6.83 0.41 2.03
CA ALA A 18 7.16 1.36 0.98
C ALA A 18 7.82 2.61 1.57
N ASN A 19 8.88 3.09 0.93
CA ASN A 19 9.59 4.31 1.34
C ASN A 19 9.02 5.59 0.69
N SER A 20 8.31 5.47 -0.43
CA SER A 20 7.65 6.58 -1.13
C SER A 20 6.49 6.04 -1.98
N VAL A 21 5.66 6.94 -2.53
CA VAL A 21 4.56 6.55 -3.45
C VAL A 21 5.11 5.90 -4.72
N GLU A 22 6.21 6.40 -5.27
CA GLU A 22 6.88 5.83 -6.44
C GLU A 22 7.43 4.44 -6.14
N ASN A 23 8.02 4.25 -4.96
CA ASN A 23 8.49 2.94 -4.52
C ASN A 23 7.32 1.97 -4.29
N ALA A 24 6.20 2.43 -3.73
CA ALA A 24 4.98 1.64 -3.59
C ALA A 24 4.45 1.17 -4.95
N GLN A 25 4.40 2.06 -5.94
CA GLN A 25 4.00 1.73 -7.30
C GLN A 25 4.96 0.70 -7.93
N ALA A 26 6.27 0.90 -7.81
CA ALA A 26 7.26 -0.04 -8.33
C ALA A 26 7.14 -1.43 -7.69
N CYS A 27 6.95 -1.51 -6.37
CA CYS A 27 6.71 -2.78 -5.67
C CYS A 27 5.39 -3.42 -6.09
N TYR A 28 4.33 -2.63 -6.28
CA TYR A 28 3.02 -3.11 -6.73
C TYR A 28 3.11 -3.76 -8.12
N GLU A 29 3.78 -3.08 -9.06
CA GLU A 29 4.01 -3.57 -10.41
C GLU A 29 4.91 -4.83 -10.40
N ALA A 30 5.98 -4.84 -9.61
CA ALA A 30 6.90 -5.98 -9.50
C ALA A 30 6.24 -7.23 -8.90
N ALA A 31 5.23 -7.06 -8.05
CA ALA A 31 4.46 -8.15 -7.46
C ALA A 31 3.21 -8.52 -8.29
N GLU A 32 3.04 -7.96 -9.49
CA GLU A 32 1.85 -8.14 -10.35
C GLU A 32 0.54 -7.84 -9.60
N GLY A 33 0.60 -6.86 -8.68
CA GLY A 33 -0.50 -6.45 -7.83
C GLY A 33 -0.82 -7.38 -6.66
N HIS A 34 -0.07 -8.47 -6.44
CA HIS A 34 -0.27 -9.44 -5.35
C HIS A 34 0.45 -9.08 -4.05
N VAL A 35 0.33 -7.81 -3.65
CA VAL A 35 1.00 -7.22 -2.50
C VAL A 35 0.13 -6.15 -1.87
N VAL A 36 0.25 -5.95 -0.55
CA VAL A 36 -0.18 -4.73 0.14
C VAL A 36 1.05 -3.97 0.63
N LEU A 37 1.03 -2.65 0.49
CA LEU A 37 2.18 -1.79 0.74
C LEU A 37 2.04 -1.15 2.12
N GLY A 38 2.98 -1.49 2.99
CA GLY A 38 3.08 -0.99 4.35
C GLY A 38 3.47 0.48 4.39
N VAL A 39 2.62 1.30 4.99
CA VAL A 39 2.91 2.71 5.32
C VAL A 39 2.69 2.90 6.82
N LEU A 40 3.72 3.39 7.51
CA LEU A 40 3.73 3.47 8.96
C LEU A 40 3.14 4.79 9.44
N SER A 41 2.06 4.72 10.21
CA SER A 41 1.41 5.86 10.87
C SER A 41 2.36 6.68 11.74
N LYS A 42 3.32 6.02 12.40
CA LYS A 42 4.37 6.65 13.22
C LYS A 42 5.23 7.66 12.46
N ASN A 43 5.28 7.61 11.13
CA ASN A 43 6.06 8.54 10.33
C ASN A 43 5.39 9.91 10.14
N TYR A 44 4.19 10.10 10.68
CA TYR A 44 3.41 11.33 10.57
C TYR A 44 3.15 11.95 11.94
N GLU A 45 3.16 13.28 12.01
CA GLU A 45 2.89 14.01 13.26
C GLU A 45 1.41 14.06 13.63
N THR A 46 0.51 13.97 12.64
CA THR A 46 -0.95 14.00 12.84
C THR A 46 -1.66 12.95 12.00
N ASP A 47 -2.87 12.61 12.43
CA ASP A 47 -3.76 11.70 11.71
C ASP A 47 -4.11 12.24 10.32
N GLU A 48 -4.36 13.55 10.18
CA GLU A 48 -4.68 14.18 8.90
C GLU A 48 -3.52 14.06 7.91
N ALA A 49 -2.29 14.28 8.38
CA ALA A 49 -1.10 14.13 7.55
C ALA A 49 -0.93 12.69 7.05
N ALA A 50 -1.14 11.70 7.93
CA ALA A 50 -1.12 10.28 7.55
C ALA A 50 -2.22 9.95 6.55
N ILE A 51 -3.45 10.37 6.81
CA ILE A 51 -4.62 10.12 5.95
C ILE A 51 -4.40 10.69 4.56
N ASP A 52 -3.97 11.94 4.45
CA ASP A 52 -3.80 12.61 3.17
C ASP A 52 -2.65 12.01 2.36
N ASP A 53 -1.59 11.54 3.01
CA ASP A 53 -0.50 10.87 2.32
C ASP A 53 -0.87 9.45 1.91
N MET A 54 -1.47 8.66 2.81
CA MET A 54 -1.93 7.29 2.53
C MET A 54 -2.94 7.22 1.37
N LYS A 55 -3.79 8.24 1.18
CA LYS A 55 -4.67 8.35 0.00
C LYS A 55 -3.91 8.38 -1.33
N LYS A 56 -2.70 8.96 -1.36
CA LYS A 56 -1.85 8.96 -2.56
C LYS A 56 -1.34 7.56 -2.87
N TYR A 57 -0.93 6.81 -1.86
CA TYR A 57 -0.57 5.40 -2.01
C TYR A 57 -1.76 4.58 -2.54
N GLN A 58 -2.96 4.77 -1.97
CA GLN A 58 -4.17 4.10 -2.43
C GLN A 58 -4.46 4.38 -3.91
N ALA A 59 -4.32 5.63 -4.36
CA ALA A 59 -4.53 6.01 -5.75
C ALA A 59 -3.51 5.35 -6.70
N ALA A 60 -2.25 5.25 -6.27
CA ALA A 60 -1.16 4.67 -7.07
C ALA A 60 -1.21 3.14 -7.16
N THR A 61 -1.77 2.45 -6.15
CA THR A 61 -1.70 0.97 -6.04
C THR A 61 -3.07 0.29 -5.97
N ASN A 62 -4.12 0.92 -6.51
CA ASN A 62 -5.50 0.40 -6.49
C ASN A 62 -5.96 0.00 -5.08
N ASN A 63 -5.65 0.84 -4.11
CA ASN A 63 -5.97 0.67 -2.69
C ASN A 63 -5.26 -0.53 -2.02
N ALA A 64 -4.15 -1.01 -2.57
CA ALA A 64 -3.32 -2.04 -1.95
C ALA A 64 -2.44 -1.47 -0.82
N LEU A 65 -3.07 -0.87 0.18
CA LEU A 65 -2.43 -0.24 1.33
C LEU A 65 -2.51 -1.15 2.56
N SER A 66 -1.42 -1.21 3.33
CA SER A 66 -1.36 -1.79 4.67
C SER A 66 -0.97 -0.69 5.67
N VAL A 67 -1.91 -0.25 6.50
CA VAL A 67 -1.64 0.73 7.57
C VAL A 67 -0.86 0.02 8.69
N GLY A 68 0.32 0.53 9.02
CA GLY A 68 1.19 -0.02 10.08
C GLY A 68 1.65 1.00 11.11
#